data_AF-A0A842HXX8-F1
#
_entry.id   AF-A0A842HXX8-F1
#
_cell.length_a   1.000
_cell.length_b   1.000
_cell.length_c   1.000
_cell.angle_alpha   90.00
_cell.angle_beta   90.00
_cell.angle_gamma   90.00
#
_symmetry.space_group_name_H-M   'P 1'
#
loop_
_entity.id
_entity.type
_entity.pdbx_description
1 polymer ?
#
loop_
_entity_poly.entity_id
_entity_poly.type
_entity_poly.pdbx_seq_one_letter_code
_entity_poly.pdbx_strand_id
1 'polypeptide(L)'
;MSSWKAKLFFALVAGIELGHSKPMRQNIILVVFGIFIVFLLSPDAAHADSWVPPTERVYLSTDETVRFTVTPRSIDNVLNYFEDQIEGRALDGSEPRGQLARRGPDHEWITIWEVALINDVAPVSALVTNSADYVVTFDNWHSVGYGDDVVVIYGSGGEVVRSFRLTDLLSEDHLISLPHSVSSIWWGGEHHFSADETQLILKVVAPGAGIQAETREYLDLAVNLSDGSIVERRASDWAGVEQSARHISEERQAAEREREEAFVRPLLAPIDGTVTDWHQYLNEAFNRVDPDWPYSSASTTVFYPPDHERHEQSIGWARENLHDMHFEGDSMMFASPSQTALADILIELAGEIAPDDLDGVQIYVAADNEHSESIEAAFQYTGAQYVQLDPAREIEQRPERMTAEGRARAAEQMMEAIMGELDAMVDEVAHEE
;
A
#
# COMPACT_ATOMS: atom_id res chain seq x y z
N MET A 1 1.72 50.63 2.33
CA MET A 1 2.26 49.36 2.86
C MET A 1 1.45 48.22 2.28
N SER A 2 1.90 47.41 1.34
CA SER A 2 2.73 47.61 0.14
C SER A 2 2.71 46.22 -0.50
N SER A 3 1.83 45.98 -1.47
CA SER A 3 2.09 46.23 -2.89
C SER A 3 3.27 45.46 -3.51
N TRP A 4 3.80 44.41 -2.86
CA TRP A 4 4.63 43.42 -3.57
C TRP A 4 3.79 42.29 -4.15
N LYS A 5 2.75 41.82 -3.46
CA LYS A 5 2.05 40.57 -3.83
C LYS A 5 1.20 40.71 -5.09
N ALA A 6 0.61 41.90 -5.32
CA ALA A 6 -0.10 42.22 -6.56
C ALA A 6 0.83 42.55 -7.74
N LYS A 7 2.10 42.90 -7.49
CA LYS A 7 3.10 43.11 -8.55
C LYS A 7 3.78 41.81 -8.99
N LEU A 8 3.86 40.81 -8.11
CA LEU A 8 4.34 39.48 -8.47
C LEU A 8 3.34 38.70 -9.33
N PHE A 9 2.04 38.95 -9.15
CA PHE A 9 0.98 38.29 -9.91
C PHE A 9 0.81 38.87 -11.35
N PHE A 10 1.08 40.17 -11.55
CA PHE A 10 1.02 40.81 -12.87
C PHE A 10 2.35 40.78 -13.66
N ALA A 11 3.48 40.45 -13.02
CA ALA A 11 4.76 40.27 -13.70
C ALA A 11 4.94 38.88 -14.34
N LEU A 12 4.05 37.92 -14.04
CA LEU A 12 4.12 36.55 -14.57
C LEU A 12 3.18 36.29 -15.75
N VAL A 13 2.27 37.21 -16.08
CA VAL A 13 1.25 37.02 -17.13
C VAL A 13 1.47 37.91 -18.36
N ALA A 14 2.44 38.81 -18.36
CA ALA A 14 2.74 39.65 -19.53
C ALA A 14 4.25 39.80 -19.75
N GLY A 15 4.84 38.87 -20.51
CA GLY A 15 6.19 39.08 -21.04
C GLY A 15 6.92 37.83 -21.51
N ILE A 16 6.44 37.15 -22.55
CA ILE A 16 7.32 36.38 -23.44
C ILE A 16 6.80 36.53 -24.88
N GLU A 17 7.36 37.49 -25.61
CA GLU A 17 7.49 37.40 -27.06
C GLU A 17 8.98 37.48 -27.40
N LEU A 18 9.43 36.41 -28.06
CA LEU A 18 10.59 36.28 -28.95
C LEU A 18 12.01 36.29 -28.35
N GLY A 19 12.49 35.08 -28.07
CA GLY A 19 13.92 34.77 -27.99
C GLY A 19 14.16 33.27 -27.99
N HIS A 20 14.63 32.71 -29.11
CA HIS A 20 14.92 31.29 -29.30
C HIS A 20 15.81 30.67 -28.22
N SER A 21 15.25 29.71 -27.48
CA SER A 21 15.80 28.35 -27.19
C SER A 21 15.04 27.77 -25.98
N LYS A 22 14.65 26.48 -26.08
CA LYS A 22 13.92 25.64 -25.10
C LYS A 22 14.14 26.07 -23.64
N PRO A 23 13.14 26.10 -22.72
CA PRO A 23 12.51 24.88 -22.11
C PRO A 23 11.12 25.16 -21.45
N MET A 24 10.69 24.33 -20.47
CA MET A 24 9.65 24.61 -19.43
C MET A 24 8.29 23.89 -19.58
N ARG A 25 8.27 22.56 -19.39
CA ARG A 25 7.04 21.74 -19.18
C ARG A 25 6.95 21.04 -17.80
N GLN A 26 7.92 21.24 -16.90
CA GLN A 26 8.04 20.43 -15.68
C GLN A 26 7.33 20.96 -14.41
N ASN A 27 6.72 22.14 -14.41
CA ASN A 27 6.18 22.74 -13.17
C ASN A 27 4.66 22.97 -13.13
N ILE A 28 3.89 22.34 -14.03
CA ILE A 28 2.41 22.35 -13.98
C ILE A 28 1.83 20.93 -13.75
N ILE A 29 2.65 19.89 -13.94
CA ILE A 29 2.26 18.46 -13.80
C ILE A 29 2.12 18.03 -12.32
N LEU A 30 2.70 18.78 -11.37
CA LEU A 30 2.73 18.40 -9.95
C LEU A 30 1.49 18.80 -9.11
N VAL A 31 0.50 19.49 -9.68
CA VAL A 31 -0.68 19.96 -8.93
C VAL A 31 -1.99 19.27 -9.34
N VAL A 32 -2.01 18.57 -10.48
CA VAL A 32 -3.18 17.79 -10.93
C VAL A 32 -3.11 16.33 -10.46
N PHE A 33 -1.90 15.82 -10.16
CA PHE A 33 -1.65 14.48 -9.60
C PHE A 33 -2.17 14.28 -8.15
N GLY A 34 -2.59 15.35 -7.47
CA GLY A 34 -2.98 15.30 -6.06
C GLY A 34 -4.48 15.18 -5.77
N ILE A 35 -5.36 15.18 -6.78
CA ILE A 35 -6.81 15.35 -6.55
C ILE A 35 -7.67 14.18 -7.08
N PHE A 36 -7.11 13.22 -7.82
CA PHE A 36 -7.87 12.04 -8.32
C PHE A 36 -7.58 10.71 -7.60
N ILE A 37 -6.76 10.73 -6.54
CA ILE A 37 -6.64 9.63 -5.55
C ILE A 37 -7.75 9.79 -4.50
N VAL A 38 -8.99 9.86 -4.98
CA VAL A 38 -10.18 9.98 -4.16
C VAL A 38 -11.13 8.87 -4.59
N PHE A 39 -11.11 7.79 -3.81
CA PHE A 39 -12.25 6.89 -3.56
C PHE A 39 -12.73 6.00 -4.70
N LEU A 40 -12.08 4.84 -4.87
CA LEU A 40 -12.79 3.61 -5.25
C LEU A 40 -13.07 2.81 -3.96
N LEU A 41 -14.02 3.34 -3.19
CA LEU A 41 -14.94 2.71 -2.23
C LEU A 41 -14.45 1.50 -1.41
N SER A 42 -13.22 1.53 -0.93
CA SER A 42 -12.80 0.91 0.33
C SER A 42 -11.97 1.95 1.09
N PRO A 43 -12.26 2.26 2.37
CA PRO A 43 -11.49 3.26 3.12
C PRO A 43 -10.04 2.85 3.40
N ASP A 44 -9.64 1.63 3.03
CA ASP A 44 -8.27 1.17 3.10
C ASP A 44 -7.81 0.82 1.68
N ALA A 45 -7.58 1.85 0.85
CA ALA A 45 -6.77 1.66 -0.34
C ALA A 45 -5.47 0.99 0.10
N ALA A 46 -5.08 -0.10 -0.55
CA ALA A 46 -3.87 -0.79 -0.19
C ALA A 46 -2.67 0.14 -0.42
N HIS A 47 -2.20 0.74 0.66
CA HIS A 47 -0.99 1.54 0.65
C HIS A 47 0.18 0.57 0.77
N ALA A 48 0.84 0.28 -0.35
CA ALA A 48 2.15 -0.34 -0.33
C ALA A 48 3.20 0.76 -0.12
N ASP A 49 4.03 0.63 0.91
CA ASP A 49 5.14 1.55 1.11
C ASP A 49 6.25 1.22 0.11
N SER A 50 6.76 2.24 -0.60
CA SER A 50 7.96 2.10 -1.42
C SER A 50 9.20 2.33 -0.56
N TRP A 51 10.09 1.34 -0.52
CA TRP A 51 11.31 1.38 0.27
C TRP A 51 12.54 1.47 -0.64
N VAL A 52 13.20 2.63 -0.61
CA VAL A 52 14.52 2.79 -1.23
C VAL A 52 15.52 1.90 -0.48
N PRO A 53 16.49 1.26 -1.18
CA PRO A 53 17.51 0.44 -0.54
C PRO A 53 18.17 1.15 0.65
N PRO A 54 18.46 0.43 1.75
CA PRO A 54 19.04 1.02 2.93
C PRO A 54 20.46 1.49 2.62
N THR A 55 20.80 2.69 3.08
CA THR A 55 22.12 3.31 2.87
C THR A 55 22.72 3.73 4.20
N GLU A 56 24.04 3.91 4.21
CA GLU A 56 24.72 4.46 5.39
C GLU A 56 24.14 5.83 5.76
N ARG A 57 23.82 6.02 7.04
CA ARG A 57 23.28 7.27 7.57
C ARG A 57 24.08 7.75 8.77
N VAL A 58 24.20 9.07 8.90
CA VAL A 58 24.88 9.72 10.02
C VAL A 58 23.88 10.62 10.74
N TYR A 59 23.79 10.46 12.05
CA TYR A 59 22.94 11.22 12.95
C TYR A 59 23.83 12.05 13.87
N LEU A 60 23.58 13.35 14.01
CA LEU A 60 24.34 14.25 14.86
C LEU A 60 23.57 14.55 16.15
N SER A 61 24.29 14.75 17.24
CA SER A 61 23.72 15.36 18.44
C SER A 61 23.32 16.81 18.16
N THR A 62 22.46 17.39 19.01
CA THR A 62 21.96 18.76 18.83
C THR A 62 23.08 19.80 18.77
N ASP A 63 24.17 19.58 19.52
CA ASP A 63 25.36 20.45 19.50
C ASP A 63 26.44 20.03 18.48
N GLU A 64 26.16 19.00 17.68
CA GLU A 64 27.06 18.40 16.68
C GLU A 64 28.42 17.94 17.23
N THR A 65 28.54 17.72 18.53
CA THR A 65 29.77 17.20 19.16
C THR A 65 29.85 15.69 19.16
N VAL A 66 28.72 15.01 18.95
CA VAL A 66 28.61 13.56 18.86
C VAL A 66 27.95 13.18 17.54
N ARG A 67 28.40 12.09 16.95
CA ARG A 67 27.77 11.49 15.78
C ARG A 67 27.55 10.00 15.98
N PHE A 68 26.46 9.51 15.44
CA PHE A 68 26.15 8.09 15.33
C PHE A 68 26.03 7.72 13.85
N THR A 69 26.88 6.81 13.39
CA THR A 69 26.85 6.29 12.02
C THR A 69 26.20 4.91 12.01
N VAL A 70 25.20 4.73 11.15
CA VAL A 70 24.54 3.45 10.90
C VAL A 70 24.99 2.93 9.55
N THR A 71 25.66 1.78 9.55
CA THR A 71 25.97 1.01 8.34
C THR A 71 24.94 -0.11 8.23
N PRO A 72 24.08 -0.13 7.19
CA PRO A 72 23.04 -1.14 7.05
C PRO A 72 23.62 -2.53 6.75
N ARG A 73 22.79 -3.55 6.91
CA ARG A 73 23.07 -4.88 6.34
C ARG A 73 23.26 -4.75 4.83
N SER A 74 24.27 -5.45 4.30
CA SER A 74 24.43 -5.56 2.86
C SER A 74 23.30 -6.41 2.29
N ILE A 75 22.44 -5.81 1.48
CA ILE A 75 21.43 -6.52 0.69
C ILE A 75 21.77 -6.40 -0.79
N ASP A 76 21.81 -7.53 -1.50
CA ASP A 76 22.19 -7.56 -2.92
C ASP A 76 21.13 -6.86 -3.78
N ASN A 77 19.87 -7.20 -3.55
CA ASN A 77 18.71 -6.49 -4.07
C ASN A 77 17.52 -6.66 -3.12
N VAL A 78 16.55 -5.76 -3.24
CA VAL A 78 15.37 -5.70 -2.36
C VAL A 78 14.42 -6.90 -2.57
N LEU A 79 14.29 -7.41 -3.80
CA LEU A 79 13.39 -8.52 -4.11
C LEU A 79 13.87 -9.83 -3.47
N ASN A 80 15.16 -10.16 -3.63
CA ASN A 80 15.79 -11.33 -3.01
C ASN A 80 15.66 -11.29 -1.48
N TYR A 81 15.76 -10.11 -0.87
CA TYR A 81 15.55 -9.98 0.57
C TYR A 81 14.15 -10.44 0.99
N PHE A 82 13.10 -10.07 0.24
CA PHE A 82 11.74 -10.53 0.54
C PHE A 82 11.54 -12.01 0.26
N GLU A 83 12.08 -12.52 -0.85
CA GLU A 83 12.06 -13.96 -1.14
C GLU A 83 12.72 -14.75 0.00
N ASP A 84 13.87 -14.30 0.49
CA ASP A 84 14.59 -14.92 1.60
C ASP A 84 13.76 -14.90 2.90
N GLN A 85 13.11 -13.77 3.21
CA GLN A 85 12.24 -13.64 4.39
C GLN A 85 11.02 -14.57 4.31
N ILE A 86 10.37 -14.64 3.15
CA ILE A 86 9.20 -15.50 2.92
C ILE A 86 9.59 -16.99 3.06
N GLU A 87 10.75 -17.36 2.52
CA GLU A 87 11.27 -18.72 2.61
C GLU A 87 11.91 -19.05 3.98
N GLY A 88 12.04 -18.06 4.88
CA GLY A 88 12.71 -18.21 6.17
C GLY A 88 14.21 -18.53 6.03
N ARG A 89 14.83 -18.13 4.92
CA ARG A 89 16.28 -18.27 4.70
C ARG A 89 17.03 -17.29 5.59
N ALA A 90 18.17 -17.73 6.12
CA ALA A 90 19.05 -16.82 6.84
C ALA A 90 19.58 -15.77 5.86
N LEU A 91 19.47 -14.50 6.23
CA LEU A 91 20.02 -13.41 5.43
C LEU A 91 21.53 -13.49 5.39
N ASP A 92 22.08 -13.51 4.19
CA ASP A 92 23.51 -13.33 3.97
C ASP A 92 23.95 -11.88 4.27
N GLY A 93 25.26 -11.66 4.31
CA GLY A 93 25.85 -10.33 4.53
C GLY A 93 26.20 -10.00 5.99
N SER A 94 26.85 -8.86 6.18
CA SER A 94 27.19 -8.36 7.51
C SER A 94 25.96 -7.81 8.22
N GLU A 95 25.78 -8.16 9.49
CA GLU A 95 24.79 -7.52 10.37
C GLU A 95 24.89 -5.99 10.32
N PRO A 96 23.78 -5.25 10.51
CA PRO A 96 23.85 -3.81 10.58
C PRO A 96 24.69 -3.37 11.77
N ARG A 97 25.43 -2.28 11.60
CA ARG A 97 26.38 -1.79 12.60
C ARG A 97 26.11 -0.34 12.95
N GLY A 98 26.25 -0.04 14.23
CA GLY A 98 26.23 1.32 14.75
C GLY A 98 27.61 1.71 15.25
N GLN A 99 28.08 2.90 14.88
CA GLN A 99 29.33 3.48 15.38
C GLN A 99 29.03 4.83 16.03
N LEU A 100 29.31 4.95 17.34
CA LEU A 100 29.26 6.20 18.06
C LEU A 100 30.63 6.85 18.10
N ALA A 101 30.73 8.13 17.76
CA ALA A 101 31.97 8.88 17.81
C ALA A 101 31.77 10.28 18.39
N ARG A 102 32.78 10.79 19.09
CA ARG A 102 32.82 12.16 19.59
C ARG A 102 33.83 12.98 18.81
N ARG A 103 33.54 14.27 18.64
CA ARG A 103 34.44 15.22 18.03
C ARG A 103 35.59 15.56 18.97
N GLY A 104 36.81 15.26 18.54
CA GLY A 104 38.06 15.60 19.21
C GLY A 104 38.42 17.08 19.08
N PRO A 105 39.50 17.52 19.77
CA PRO A 105 39.94 18.92 19.76
C PRO A 105 40.37 19.41 18.36
N ASP A 106 40.88 18.51 17.52
CA ASP A 106 41.31 18.80 16.15
C ASP A 106 40.20 18.59 15.11
N HIS A 107 38.94 18.56 15.55
CA HIS A 107 37.75 18.25 14.73
C HIS A 107 37.71 16.85 14.11
N GLU A 108 38.65 15.97 14.48
CA GLU A 108 38.61 14.55 14.14
C GLU A 108 37.53 13.80 14.91
N TRP A 109 37.00 12.73 14.34
CA TRP A 109 36.03 11.88 15.01
C TRP A 109 36.72 10.73 15.72
N ILE A 110 36.54 10.65 17.03
CA ILE A 110 37.10 9.62 17.89
C ILE A 110 36.00 8.63 18.24
N THR A 111 36.12 7.39 17.78
CA THR A 111 35.17 6.32 18.06
C THR A 111 35.10 6.03 19.55
N ILE A 112 33.88 6.03 20.09
CA ILE A 112 33.56 5.61 21.46
C ILE A 112 33.30 4.11 21.47
N TRP A 113 32.38 3.65 20.61
CA TRP A 113 32.08 2.24 20.41
C TRP A 113 31.55 1.96 19.01
N GLU A 114 31.57 0.67 18.66
CA GLU A 114 31.05 0.14 17.41
C GLU A 114 30.50 -1.27 17.66
N VAL A 115 29.20 -1.47 17.44
CA VAL A 115 28.50 -2.73 17.74
C VAL A 115 27.58 -3.14 16.59
N ALA A 116 27.20 -4.42 16.55
CA ALA A 116 26.06 -4.85 15.76
C ALA A 116 24.77 -4.30 16.38
N LEU A 117 23.87 -3.80 15.54
CA LEU A 117 22.53 -3.36 15.95
C LEU A 117 21.59 -4.55 15.98
N ILE A 118 20.58 -4.50 16.86
CA ILE A 118 19.59 -5.58 16.94
C ILE A 118 18.57 -5.53 15.79
N ASN A 119 18.48 -4.41 15.08
CA ASN A 119 17.68 -4.29 13.87
C ASN A 119 18.14 -5.32 12.83
N ASP A 120 17.20 -5.84 12.03
CA ASP A 120 17.54 -6.86 11.04
C ASP A 120 18.34 -6.29 9.85
N VAL A 121 17.89 -5.14 9.33
CA VAL A 121 18.49 -4.49 8.15
C VAL A 121 19.15 -3.17 8.49
N ALA A 122 18.38 -2.24 9.06
CA ALA A 122 18.86 -0.95 9.56
C ALA A 122 17.70 -0.22 10.23
N PRO A 123 17.96 0.60 11.26
CA PRO A 123 16.95 1.48 11.77
C PRO A 123 16.54 2.56 10.76
N VAL A 124 15.26 2.94 10.77
CA VAL A 124 14.73 4.00 9.89
C VAL A 124 15.29 5.37 10.29
N SER A 125 15.40 5.61 11.59
CA SER A 125 16.01 6.83 12.13
C SER A 125 16.72 6.57 13.46
N ALA A 126 17.53 7.53 13.91
CA ALA A 126 18.18 7.47 15.21
C ALA A 126 18.39 8.87 15.82
N LEU A 127 18.55 8.90 17.13
CA LEU A 127 18.91 10.07 17.93
C LEU A 127 20.13 9.75 18.80
N VAL A 128 20.94 10.77 19.09
CA VAL A 128 22.11 10.64 19.95
C VAL A 128 22.23 11.84 20.88
N THR A 129 22.49 11.56 22.16
CA THR A 129 22.65 12.58 23.21
C THR A 129 23.96 13.34 23.05
N ASN A 130 24.01 14.61 23.47
CA ASN A 130 25.24 15.42 23.43
C ASN A 130 26.33 14.83 24.35
N SER A 131 25.93 14.19 25.45
CA SER A 131 26.87 13.50 26.35
C SER A 131 27.43 12.20 25.76
N ALA A 132 26.88 11.70 24.65
CA ALA A 132 27.18 10.38 24.10
C ALA A 132 26.86 9.21 25.05
N ASP A 133 26.03 9.45 26.08
CA ASP A 133 25.66 8.41 27.04
C ASP A 133 24.59 7.46 26.49
N TYR A 134 23.78 7.97 25.55
CA TYR A 134 22.70 7.20 24.92
C TYR A 134 22.59 7.45 23.42
N VAL A 135 22.26 6.37 22.70
CA VAL A 135 21.77 6.37 21.32
C VAL A 135 20.40 5.70 21.32
N VAL A 136 19.45 6.25 20.56
CA VAL A 136 18.14 5.64 20.36
C VAL A 136 17.92 5.39 18.88
N THR A 137 17.49 4.19 18.51
CA THR A 137 17.09 3.86 17.13
C THR A 137 15.59 3.61 17.05
N PHE A 138 15.01 3.88 15.88
CA PHE A 138 13.57 3.77 15.63
C PHE A 138 13.28 2.96 14.39
N ASP A 139 12.35 2.02 14.57
CA ASP A 139 11.85 1.08 13.57
C ASP A 139 12.94 0.25 12.90
N ASN A 140 12.53 -0.73 12.10
CA ASN A 140 13.41 -1.41 11.16
C ASN A 140 12.99 -1.06 9.73
N TRP A 141 13.96 -0.99 8.82
CA TRP A 141 13.71 -0.80 7.40
C TRP A 141 12.71 -1.85 6.90
N HIS A 142 11.66 -1.41 6.19
CA HIS A 142 10.54 -2.25 5.73
C HIS A 142 9.70 -2.92 6.84
N SER A 143 9.74 -2.44 8.08
CA SER A 143 8.92 -2.96 9.18
C SER A 143 8.60 -1.87 10.21
N VAL A 144 8.11 -0.72 9.73
CA VAL A 144 7.78 0.40 10.62
C VAL A 144 6.62 0.02 11.55
N GLY A 145 6.84 0.18 12.86
CA GLY A 145 5.89 -0.16 13.91
C GLY A 145 5.73 -1.64 14.18
N TYR A 146 6.52 -2.52 13.54
CA TYR A 146 6.51 -3.96 13.76
C TYR A 146 7.82 -4.43 14.39
N GLY A 147 7.79 -5.58 15.06
CA GLY A 147 8.97 -6.20 15.67
C GLY A 147 9.26 -5.78 17.11
N ASP A 148 10.36 -6.32 17.63
CA ASP A 148 10.79 -6.16 19.03
C ASP A 148 11.67 -4.91 19.24
N ASP A 149 12.04 -4.27 18.14
CA ASP A 149 13.07 -3.24 17.98
C ASP A 149 12.50 -1.93 17.40
N VAL A 150 11.20 -1.66 17.62
CA VAL A 150 10.55 -0.42 17.19
C VAL A 150 11.18 0.80 17.85
N VAL A 151 11.55 0.69 19.12
CA VAL A 151 12.39 1.68 19.81
C VAL A 151 13.47 0.95 20.58
N VAL A 152 14.75 1.26 20.30
CA VAL A 152 15.88 0.63 21.00
C VAL A 152 16.74 1.71 21.64
N ILE A 153 16.99 1.58 22.93
CA ILE A 153 17.87 2.46 23.71
C ILE A 153 19.19 1.73 23.93
N TYR A 154 20.27 2.30 23.42
CA TYR A 154 21.64 1.85 23.64
C TYR A 154 22.34 2.77 24.64
N GLY A 155 23.13 2.16 25.52
CA GLY A 155 23.94 2.87 26.51
C GLY A 155 25.31 3.30 25.97
N SER A 156 26.12 3.84 26.86
CA SER A 156 27.39 4.49 26.54
C SER A 156 28.48 3.55 25.99
N GLY A 157 28.31 2.23 26.10
CA GLY A 157 29.18 1.22 25.51
C GLY A 157 28.58 0.47 24.32
N GLY A 158 27.39 0.86 23.85
CA GLY A 158 26.65 0.17 22.80
C GLY A 158 25.83 -1.03 23.29
N GLU A 159 25.74 -1.26 24.60
CA GLU A 159 24.83 -2.24 25.19
C GLU A 159 23.37 -1.80 25.06
N VAL A 160 22.46 -2.74 24.81
CA VAL A 160 21.01 -2.46 24.82
C VAL A 160 20.55 -2.26 26.26
N VAL A 161 20.07 -1.06 26.57
CA VAL A 161 19.40 -0.72 27.84
C VAL A 161 17.97 -1.24 27.81
N ARG A 162 17.26 -0.98 26.69
CA ARG A 162 15.88 -1.39 26.51
C ARG A 162 15.53 -1.51 25.03
N SER A 163 14.66 -2.45 24.71
CA SER A 163 13.98 -2.56 23.41
C SER A 163 12.47 -2.57 23.65
N PHE A 164 11.72 -1.97 22.74
CA PHE A 164 10.26 -1.88 22.82
C PHE A 164 9.61 -2.35 21.52
N ARG A 165 8.54 -3.13 21.69
CA ARG A 165 7.44 -3.26 20.74
C ARG A 165 6.51 -2.07 20.88
N LEU A 166 5.67 -1.79 19.87
CA LEU A 166 4.58 -0.82 20.04
C LEU A 166 3.60 -1.23 21.15
N THR A 167 3.37 -2.52 21.36
CA THR A 167 2.50 -3.03 22.43
C THR A 167 3.08 -2.87 23.84
N ASP A 168 4.38 -2.60 23.96
CA ASP A 168 4.98 -2.20 25.24
C ASP A 168 4.69 -0.71 25.55
N LEU A 169 4.44 0.09 24.52
CA LEU A 169 4.28 1.54 24.59
C LEU A 169 2.80 1.96 24.62
N LEU A 170 1.95 1.26 23.87
CA LEU A 170 0.56 1.62 23.56
C LEU A 170 -0.42 0.49 23.92
N SER A 171 -1.68 0.84 24.13
CA SER A 171 -2.75 -0.16 24.24
C SER A 171 -3.02 -0.82 22.89
N GLU A 172 -3.63 -2.01 22.90
CA GLU A 172 -4.05 -2.71 21.68
C GLU A 172 -5.05 -1.88 20.87
N ASP A 173 -6.02 -1.24 21.55
CA ASP A 173 -6.99 -0.36 20.89
C ASP A 173 -6.33 0.85 20.23
N HIS A 174 -5.33 1.46 20.89
CA HIS A 174 -4.58 2.55 20.29
C HIS A 174 -3.85 2.06 19.05
N LEU A 175 -3.17 0.91 19.12
CA LEU A 175 -2.44 0.33 17.99
C LEU A 175 -3.36 0.09 16.79
N ILE A 176 -4.51 -0.56 16.99
CA ILE A 176 -5.50 -0.84 15.94
C ILE A 176 -6.05 0.46 15.34
N SER A 177 -6.16 1.53 16.13
CA SER A 177 -6.67 2.82 15.67
C SER A 177 -5.65 3.66 14.87
N LEU A 178 -4.37 3.27 14.84
CA LEU A 178 -3.34 4.02 14.14
C LEU A 178 -3.49 3.89 12.61
N PRO A 179 -3.12 4.94 11.85
CA PRO A 179 -2.97 4.79 10.40
C PRO A 179 -1.91 3.75 10.10
N HIS A 180 -2.22 2.82 9.20
CA HIS A 180 -1.29 1.80 8.77
C HIS A 180 -1.46 1.55 7.28
N SER A 181 -0.36 1.15 6.67
CA SER A 181 -0.27 0.57 5.34
C SER A 181 -0.35 -0.96 5.47
N VAL A 182 -0.20 -1.67 4.36
CA VAL A 182 -0.11 -3.14 4.39
C VAL A 182 1.12 -3.61 5.18
N SER A 183 2.20 -2.83 5.16
CA SER A 183 3.51 -3.23 5.69
C SER A 183 4.05 -2.32 6.81
N SER A 184 3.32 -1.27 7.19
CA SER A 184 3.78 -0.31 8.22
C SER A 184 2.65 0.21 9.09
N ILE A 185 2.93 0.41 10.38
CA ILE A 185 2.08 1.18 11.29
C ILE A 185 2.71 2.57 11.45
N TRP A 186 2.02 3.61 11.00
CA TRP A 186 2.53 4.98 11.04
C TRP A 186 2.28 5.59 12.42
N TRP A 187 3.08 5.14 13.40
CA TRP A 187 2.87 5.40 14.82
C TRP A 187 3.54 6.68 15.35
N GLY A 188 4.65 7.08 14.73
CA GLY A 188 5.57 8.08 15.27
C GLY A 188 5.66 9.37 14.46
N GLY A 189 6.03 10.46 15.13
CA GLY A 189 6.43 11.74 14.53
C GLY A 189 7.89 12.07 14.81
N GLU A 190 8.21 13.36 14.97
CA GLU A 190 9.56 13.81 15.29
C GLU A 190 9.90 13.60 16.78
N HIS A 191 10.51 12.46 17.09
CA HIS A 191 11.00 12.14 18.43
C HIS A 191 12.18 13.02 18.83
N HIS A 192 12.35 13.27 20.13
CA HIS A 192 13.46 14.09 20.64
C HIS A 192 13.78 13.74 22.09
N PHE A 193 14.93 14.19 22.59
CA PHE A 193 15.25 14.09 24.02
C PHE A 193 14.63 15.24 24.82
N SER A 194 14.38 15.00 26.11
CA SER A 194 14.12 16.09 27.06
C SER A 194 15.31 17.06 27.10
N ALA A 195 15.06 18.29 27.56
CA ALA A 195 16.10 19.33 27.61
C ALA A 195 17.31 18.98 28.50
N ASP A 196 17.13 18.06 29.45
CA ASP A 196 18.20 17.54 30.32
C ASP A 196 18.79 16.20 29.83
N GLU A 197 18.34 15.71 28.67
CA GLU A 197 18.77 14.44 28.06
C GLU A 197 18.64 13.21 28.98
N THR A 198 17.68 13.24 29.91
CA THR A 198 17.38 12.09 30.78
C THR A 198 16.23 11.23 30.26
N GLN A 199 15.41 11.79 29.38
CA GLN A 199 14.22 11.14 28.83
C GLN A 199 14.19 11.22 27.31
N LEU A 200 13.66 10.17 26.69
CA LEU A 200 13.20 10.17 25.32
C LEU A 200 11.72 10.59 25.30
N ILE A 201 11.40 11.58 24.47
CA ILE A 201 10.03 12.05 24.22
C ILE A 201 9.57 11.50 22.87
N LEU A 202 8.73 10.48 22.93
CA LEU A 202 8.09 9.89 21.76
C LEU A 202 6.85 10.69 21.39
N LYS A 203 6.86 11.30 20.20
CA LYS A 203 5.68 11.81 19.50
C LYS A 203 4.86 10.67 18.91
N VAL A 204 3.82 10.24 19.60
CA VAL A 204 2.91 9.16 19.15
C VAL A 204 1.70 9.75 18.45
N VAL A 205 1.32 9.24 17.30
CA VAL A 205 0.13 9.68 16.55
C VAL A 205 -1.14 9.47 17.39
N ALA A 206 -1.98 10.50 17.45
CA ALA A 206 -3.29 10.40 18.07
C ALA A 206 -4.25 9.55 17.21
N PRO A 207 -5.13 8.74 17.82
CA PRO A 207 -6.15 7.95 17.13
C PRO A 207 -7.02 8.80 16.20
N GLY A 208 -7.39 8.25 15.05
CA GLY A 208 -8.32 8.89 14.11
C GLY A 208 -7.66 9.78 13.06
N ALA A 209 -6.34 9.91 13.07
CA ALA A 209 -5.61 10.47 11.94
C ALA A 209 -5.75 9.53 10.73
N GLY A 210 -6.43 9.97 9.68
CA GLY A 210 -6.45 9.24 8.40
C GLY A 210 -5.05 9.15 7.79
N ILE A 211 -4.83 8.16 6.93
CA ILE A 211 -3.55 7.98 6.23
C ILE A 211 -3.17 9.25 5.45
N GLN A 212 -4.16 9.90 4.83
CA GLN A 212 -4.01 11.13 4.03
C GLN A 212 -4.09 12.43 4.84
N ALA A 213 -4.13 12.38 6.18
CA ALA A 213 -4.22 13.61 6.97
C ALA A 213 -2.98 14.50 6.75
N GLU A 214 -3.18 15.69 6.18
CA GLU A 214 -2.12 16.68 5.94
C GLU A 214 -1.38 17.08 7.23
N THR A 215 -2.10 17.04 8.35
CA THR A 215 -1.56 17.27 9.69
C THR A 215 -1.99 16.14 10.61
N ARG A 216 -1.03 15.61 11.38
CA ARG A 216 -1.28 14.63 12.44
C ARG A 216 -1.12 15.29 13.79
N GLU A 217 -2.01 14.96 14.70
CA GLU A 217 -1.85 15.29 16.11
C GLU A 217 -0.94 14.24 16.77
N TYR A 218 -0.06 14.70 17.65
CA TYR A 218 0.88 13.84 18.35
C TYR A 218 0.75 14.02 19.87
N LEU A 219 0.91 12.90 20.56
CA LEU A 219 0.91 12.78 22.00
C LEU A 219 2.35 12.56 22.47
N ASP A 220 2.70 13.17 23.59
CA ASP A 220 3.99 12.94 24.21
C ASP A 220 3.91 11.70 25.13
N LEU A 221 4.81 10.76 24.88
CA LEU A 221 5.11 9.64 25.76
C LEU A 221 6.58 9.73 26.19
N ALA A 222 6.82 9.91 27.49
CA ALA A 222 8.17 10.05 28.03
C ALA A 222 8.70 8.70 28.53
N VAL A 223 9.94 8.37 28.15
CA VAL A 223 10.66 7.16 28.56
C VAL A 223 11.99 7.55 29.19
N ASN A 224 12.29 7.06 30.39
CA ASN A 224 13.59 7.25 31.04
C ASN A 224 14.67 6.51 30.26
N LEU A 225 15.76 7.21 29.89
CA LEU A 225 16.84 6.61 29.11
C LEU A 225 17.66 5.59 29.90
N SER A 226 17.77 5.75 31.21
CA SER A 226 18.62 4.91 32.07
C SER A 226 18.12 3.49 32.25
N ASP A 227 16.81 3.26 32.12
CA ASP A 227 16.19 1.94 32.39
C ASP A 227 15.03 1.60 31.44
N GLY A 228 14.62 2.52 30.57
CA GLY A 228 13.47 2.34 29.69
C GLY A 228 12.13 2.36 30.41
N SER A 229 12.03 2.89 31.63
CA SER A 229 10.74 3.01 32.31
C SER A 229 9.89 4.13 31.69
N ILE A 230 8.61 3.86 31.44
CA ILE A 230 7.65 4.87 30.97
C ILE A 230 7.31 5.78 32.14
N VAL A 231 7.62 7.08 32.01
CA VAL A 231 7.58 8.04 33.13
C VAL A 231 6.21 8.67 33.30
N GLU A 232 5.66 9.18 32.21
CA GLU A 232 4.44 9.96 32.25
C GLU A 232 3.69 9.81 30.93
N ARG A 233 2.47 9.26 31.01
CA ARG A 233 1.39 9.55 30.09
C ARG A 233 0.63 10.70 30.74
N ARG A 234 0.69 11.93 30.22
CA ARG A 234 -0.06 13.07 30.81
C ARG A 234 -1.53 12.68 30.93
N ALA A 235 -1.98 12.32 32.13
CA ALA A 235 -3.17 11.48 32.30
C ALA A 235 -4.46 12.13 31.79
N SER A 236 -4.54 13.47 31.77
CA SER A 236 -5.66 14.21 31.20
C SER A 236 -5.79 14.05 29.69
N ASP A 237 -4.66 13.94 29.00
CA ASP A 237 -4.60 13.93 27.53
C ASP A 237 -4.79 12.50 27.02
N TRP A 238 -4.27 11.51 27.76
CA TRP A 238 -4.34 10.11 27.38
C TRP A 238 -5.70 9.45 27.65
N ALA A 239 -6.45 9.84 28.70
CA ALA A 239 -7.73 9.19 28.99
C ALA A 239 -8.78 9.37 27.88
N GLY A 240 -8.88 10.57 27.32
CA GLY A 240 -9.77 10.87 26.20
C GLY A 240 -9.30 10.20 24.91
N VAL A 241 -7.99 10.19 24.67
CA VAL A 241 -7.35 9.48 23.55
C VAL A 241 -7.67 8.00 23.58
N GLU A 242 -7.48 7.33 24.72
CA GLU A 242 -7.73 5.89 24.87
C GLU A 242 -9.22 5.54 24.74
N GLN A 243 -10.11 6.49 25.03
CA GLN A 243 -11.54 6.33 24.71
C GLN A 243 -11.81 6.44 23.21
N SER A 244 -11.18 7.40 22.53
CA SER A 244 -11.26 7.55 21.06
C SER A 244 -10.69 6.32 20.34
N ALA A 245 -9.51 5.86 20.78
CA ALA A 245 -8.86 4.64 20.29
C ALA A 245 -9.79 3.43 20.34
N ARG A 246 -10.43 3.21 21.50
CA ARG A 246 -11.42 2.11 21.67
C ARG A 246 -12.56 2.19 20.69
N HIS A 247 -13.14 3.37 20.50
CA HIS A 247 -14.25 3.53 19.57
C HIS A 247 -13.82 3.21 18.12
N ILE A 248 -12.68 3.74 17.67
CA ILE A 248 -12.14 3.48 16.33
C ILE A 248 -11.74 2.01 16.16
N SER A 249 -11.14 1.41 17.18
CA SER A 249 -10.78 -0.02 17.23
C SER A 249 -12.02 -0.90 17.08
N GLU A 250 -13.09 -0.61 17.82
CA GLU A 250 -14.37 -1.31 17.72
C GLU A 250 -14.98 -1.22 16.32
N GLU A 251 -14.95 -0.03 15.70
CA GLU A 251 -15.44 0.18 14.33
C GLU A 251 -14.60 -0.59 13.30
N ARG A 252 -13.26 -0.51 13.38
CA ARG A 252 -12.36 -1.23 12.46
C ARG A 252 -12.51 -2.74 12.58
N GLN A 253 -12.55 -3.26 13.80
CA GLN A 253 -12.75 -4.70 14.01
C GLN A 253 -14.15 -5.14 13.57
N ALA A 254 -15.17 -4.29 13.69
CA ALA A 254 -16.51 -4.60 13.16
C ALA A 254 -16.49 -4.65 11.63
N ALA A 255 -15.84 -3.69 10.97
CA ALA A 255 -15.67 -3.69 9.53
C ALA A 255 -14.87 -4.91 9.05
N GLU A 256 -13.80 -5.29 9.75
CA GLU A 256 -13.01 -6.47 9.42
C GLU A 256 -13.82 -7.76 9.57
N ARG A 257 -14.59 -7.91 10.66
CA ARG A 257 -15.52 -9.05 10.80
C ARG A 257 -16.55 -9.08 9.68
N GLU A 258 -17.11 -7.94 9.29
CA GLU A 258 -18.05 -7.87 8.17
C GLU A 258 -17.38 -8.27 6.84
N ARG A 259 -16.13 -7.87 6.61
CA ARG A 259 -15.33 -8.31 5.44
C ARG A 259 -15.08 -9.81 5.47
N GLU A 260 -14.67 -10.37 6.61
CA GLU A 260 -14.45 -11.81 6.76
C GLU A 260 -15.75 -12.60 6.55
N GLU A 261 -16.88 -12.11 7.09
CA GLU A 261 -18.19 -12.70 6.87
C GLU A 261 -18.64 -12.58 5.40
N ALA A 262 -18.36 -11.46 4.73
CA ALA A 262 -18.60 -11.30 3.30
C ALA A 262 -17.76 -12.25 2.46
N PHE A 263 -16.48 -12.42 2.79
CA PHE A 263 -15.56 -13.30 2.08
C PHE A 263 -16.03 -14.76 2.08
N VAL A 264 -16.60 -15.26 3.19
CA VAL A 264 -17.07 -16.65 3.29
C VAL A 264 -18.48 -16.87 2.76
N ARG A 265 -19.30 -15.82 2.61
CA ARG A 265 -20.68 -15.95 2.11
C ARG A 265 -20.69 -16.36 0.64
N PRO A 266 -21.72 -17.10 0.18
CA PRO A 266 -21.94 -17.32 -1.25
C PRO A 266 -22.01 -15.97 -1.99
N LEU A 267 -21.32 -15.89 -3.12
CA LEU A 267 -21.24 -14.70 -3.94
C LEU A 267 -22.52 -14.59 -4.77
N LEU A 268 -23.12 -13.41 -4.74
CA LEU A 268 -24.30 -13.05 -5.50
C LEU A 268 -23.92 -12.00 -6.56
N ALA A 269 -24.52 -12.12 -7.75
CA ALA A 269 -24.37 -11.08 -8.76
C ALA A 269 -25.06 -9.77 -8.33
N PRO A 270 -24.52 -8.60 -8.70
CA PRO A 270 -25.18 -7.32 -8.45
C PRO A 270 -26.49 -7.21 -9.22
N ILE A 271 -27.61 -6.89 -8.54
CA ILE A 271 -28.93 -6.78 -9.18
C ILE A 271 -29.10 -5.43 -9.90
N ASP A 272 -28.66 -4.34 -9.27
CA ASP A 272 -28.68 -2.97 -9.80
C ASP A 272 -27.29 -2.32 -9.62
N GLY A 273 -26.25 -3.13 -9.74
CA GLY A 273 -24.87 -2.74 -9.45
C GLY A 273 -24.33 -1.72 -10.44
N THR A 274 -23.45 -0.87 -9.95
CA THR A 274 -22.55 -0.07 -10.76
C THR A 274 -21.59 -0.97 -11.56
N VAL A 275 -20.92 -0.39 -12.55
CA VAL A 275 -19.85 -1.10 -13.28
C VAL A 275 -18.77 -1.62 -12.31
N THR A 276 -18.45 -0.85 -11.27
CA THR A 276 -17.52 -1.26 -10.21
C THR A 276 -18.00 -2.51 -9.46
N ASP A 277 -19.29 -2.59 -9.11
CA ASP A 277 -19.84 -3.77 -8.44
C ASP A 277 -19.73 -5.03 -9.31
N TRP A 278 -19.89 -4.87 -10.64
CA TRP A 278 -19.73 -5.97 -11.59
C TRP A 278 -18.27 -6.40 -11.78
N HIS A 279 -17.31 -5.48 -11.79
CA HIS A 279 -15.89 -5.84 -11.80
C HIS A 279 -15.50 -6.63 -10.54
N GLN A 280 -15.95 -6.18 -9.35
CA GLN A 280 -15.73 -6.89 -8.10
C GLN A 280 -16.36 -8.29 -8.12
N TYR A 281 -17.59 -8.41 -8.64
CA TYR A 281 -18.24 -9.69 -8.82
C TYR A 281 -17.45 -10.62 -9.74
N LEU A 282 -17.01 -10.15 -10.91
CA LEU A 282 -16.23 -10.97 -11.85
C LEU A 282 -14.93 -11.45 -11.23
N ASN A 283 -14.15 -10.55 -10.60
CA ASN A 283 -12.90 -10.90 -9.94
C ASN A 283 -13.11 -11.96 -8.84
N GLU A 284 -14.10 -11.79 -7.97
CA GLU A 284 -14.37 -12.77 -6.91
C GLU A 284 -14.99 -14.07 -7.45
N ALA A 285 -15.79 -14.00 -8.51
CA ALA A 285 -16.35 -15.18 -9.18
C ALA A 285 -15.23 -16.03 -9.79
N PHE A 286 -14.28 -15.42 -10.51
CA PHE A 286 -13.11 -16.09 -11.07
C PHE A 286 -12.35 -16.87 -10.00
N ASN A 287 -12.01 -16.19 -8.91
CA ASN A 287 -11.32 -16.77 -7.77
C ASN A 287 -12.09 -17.93 -7.12
N ARG A 288 -13.41 -18.04 -7.35
CA ARG A 288 -14.24 -19.15 -6.86
C ARG A 288 -14.46 -20.27 -7.87
N VAL A 289 -14.38 -20.01 -9.18
CA VAL A 289 -14.72 -21.00 -10.22
C VAL A 289 -13.56 -21.51 -11.07
N ASP A 290 -12.49 -20.72 -11.26
CA ASP A 290 -11.38 -21.09 -12.13
C ASP A 290 -10.54 -22.26 -11.59
N PRO A 291 -10.38 -23.38 -12.33
CA PRO A 291 -9.71 -24.57 -11.81
C PRO A 291 -8.22 -24.33 -11.49
N ASP A 292 -7.58 -23.35 -12.12
CA ASP A 292 -6.14 -23.10 -12.03
C ASP A 292 -5.78 -22.07 -10.95
N TRP A 293 -6.76 -21.57 -10.20
CA TRP A 293 -6.51 -20.80 -8.98
C TRP A 293 -5.49 -21.51 -8.06
N PRO A 294 -4.51 -20.81 -7.46
CA PRO A 294 -4.27 -19.36 -7.49
C PRO A 294 -3.32 -18.88 -8.60
N TYR A 295 -3.01 -19.71 -9.59
CA TYR A 295 -1.94 -19.45 -10.56
C TYR A 295 -2.41 -18.76 -11.85
N SER A 296 -3.70 -18.47 -11.95
CA SER A 296 -4.34 -17.81 -13.08
C SER A 296 -4.91 -16.45 -12.65
N SER A 297 -5.03 -15.56 -13.62
CA SER A 297 -5.75 -14.29 -13.52
C SER A 297 -6.63 -14.14 -14.77
N ALA A 298 -7.63 -13.28 -14.69
CA ALA A 298 -8.47 -12.96 -15.83
C ALA A 298 -8.63 -11.46 -15.98
N SER A 299 -8.62 -10.98 -17.23
CA SER A 299 -9.05 -9.62 -17.52
C SER A 299 -10.56 -9.53 -17.35
N THR A 300 -11.05 -8.44 -16.76
CA THR A 300 -12.48 -8.20 -16.61
C THR A 300 -12.92 -7.04 -17.49
N THR A 301 -13.99 -7.22 -18.24
CA THR A 301 -14.61 -6.17 -19.04
C THR A 301 -16.11 -6.10 -18.73
N VAL A 302 -16.57 -4.94 -18.29
CA VAL A 302 -17.99 -4.70 -18.00
C VAL A 302 -18.54 -3.70 -19.01
N PHE A 303 -19.53 -4.12 -19.79
CA PHE A 303 -20.18 -3.26 -20.77
C PHE A 303 -21.16 -2.31 -20.09
N TYR A 304 -21.03 -1.01 -20.40
CA TYR A 304 -22.02 -0.03 -19.97
C TYR A 304 -23.35 -0.24 -20.72
N PRO A 305 -24.50 0.15 -20.11
CA PRO A 305 -25.78 0.16 -20.80
C PRO A 305 -25.78 1.03 -22.08
N PRO A 306 -26.62 0.73 -23.09
CA PRO A 306 -26.65 1.46 -24.36
C PRO A 306 -26.90 2.97 -24.28
N ASP A 307 -27.52 3.45 -23.21
CA ASP A 307 -27.79 4.87 -22.95
C ASP A 307 -26.66 5.59 -22.20
N HIS A 308 -25.59 4.89 -21.84
CA HIS A 308 -24.44 5.44 -21.14
C HIS A 308 -23.41 6.06 -22.11
N GLU A 309 -22.79 7.18 -21.75
CA GLU A 309 -21.84 7.89 -22.62
C GLU A 309 -20.58 7.08 -22.97
N ARG A 310 -20.18 6.15 -22.09
CA ARG A 310 -19.02 5.27 -22.26
C ARG A 310 -19.35 3.92 -22.92
N HIS A 311 -20.57 3.71 -23.43
CA HIS A 311 -20.99 2.44 -24.02
C HIS A 311 -20.05 1.98 -25.15
N GLU A 312 -19.87 2.81 -26.18
CA GLU A 312 -18.97 2.52 -27.30
C GLU A 312 -17.52 2.31 -26.85
N GLN A 313 -17.09 3.06 -25.82
CA GLN A 313 -15.75 2.91 -25.25
C GLN A 313 -15.56 1.50 -24.65
N SER A 314 -16.55 1.00 -23.90
CA SER A 314 -16.47 -0.36 -23.33
C SER A 314 -16.47 -1.48 -24.37
N ILE A 315 -17.12 -1.26 -25.53
CA ILE A 315 -17.03 -2.19 -26.66
C ILE A 315 -15.62 -2.15 -27.27
N GLY A 316 -15.03 -0.95 -27.37
CA GLY A 316 -13.64 -0.76 -27.79
C GLY A 316 -12.65 -1.57 -26.95
N TRP A 317 -12.75 -1.47 -25.62
CA TRP A 317 -11.89 -2.25 -24.70
C TRP A 317 -12.03 -3.76 -24.88
N ALA A 318 -13.27 -4.26 -25.01
CA ALA A 318 -13.48 -5.69 -25.25
C ALA A 318 -12.90 -6.15 -26.59
N ARG A 319 -13.06 -5.33 -27.64
CA ARG A 319 -12.49 -5.61 -28.96
C ARG A 319 -10.97 -5.67 -28.88
N GLU A 320 -10.34 -4.70 -28.20
CA GLU A 320 -8.90 -4.70 -27.97
C GLU A 320 -8.46 -5.95 -27.22
N ASN A 321 -9.12 -6.31 -26.10
CA ASN A 321 -8.81 -7.51 -25.34
C ASN A 321 -8.95 -8.81 -26.16
N LEU A 322 -9.94 -8.90 -27.06
CA LEU A 322 -10.16 -10.10 -27.88
C LEU A 322 -9.17 -10.21 -29.06
N HIS A 323 -8.61 -9.10 -29.54
CA HIS A 323 -7.67 -9.10 -30.66
C HIS A 323 -6.19 -9.02 -30.26
N ASP A 324 -5.90 -8.37 -29.13
CA ASP A 324 -4.54 -8.16 -28.65
C ASP A 324 -4.18 -9.26 -27.65
N MET A 325 -3.77 -10.42 -28.16
CA MET A 325 -3.33 -11.59 -27.37
C MET A 325 -2.05 -11.33 -26.54
N HIS A 326 -1.66 -10.08 -26.31
CA HIS A 326 -0.51 -9.71 -25.47
C HIS A 326 -0.81 -9.74 -23.97
N PHE A 327 -2.04 -10.04 -23.57
CA PHE A 327 -2.33 -10.32 -22.16
C PHE A 327 -1.74 -11.68 -21.77
N GLU A 328 -0.90 -11.70 -20.73
CA GLU A 328 -0.27 -12.91 -20.18
C GLU A 328 -1.26 -13.90 -19.52
N GLY A 329 -2.57 -13.69 -19.70
CA GLY A 329 -3.64 -14.50 -19.11
C GLY A 329 -4.45 -15.26 -20.16
N ASP A 330 -4.65 -16.56 -19.93
CA ASP A 330 -5.47 -17.45 -20.76
C ASP A 330 -6.98 -17.29 -20.49
N SER A 331 -7.40 -16.26 -19.75
CA SER A 331 -8.78 -16.09 -19.28
C SER A 331 -9.29 -14.66 -19.42
N MET A 332 -10.53 -14.52 -19.90
CA MET A 332 -11.24 -13.25 -20.04
C MET A 332 -12.63 -13.36 -19.41
N MET A 333 -13.11 -12.25 -18.84
CA MET A 333 -14.43 -12.21 -18.22
C MET A 333 -15.26 -11.03 -18.70
N PHE A 334 -16.54 -11.30 -18.98
CA PHE A 334 -17.48 -10.30 -19.46
C PHE A 334 -18.75 -10.24 -18.62
N ALA A 335 -19.23 -9.02 -18.36
CA ALA A 335 -20.53 -8.79 -17.74
C ALA A 335 -21.19 -7.51 -18.26
N SER A 336 -22.48 -7.36 -18.01
CA SER A 336 -23.18 -6.08 -18.15
C SER A 336 -24.38 -6.04 -17.21
N PRO A 337 -24.74 -4.84 -16.69
CA PRO A 337 -26.06 -4.62 -16.10
C PRO A 337 -27.22 -4.92 -17.06
N SER A 338 -26.98 -4.91 -18.38
CA SER A 338 -27.98 -5.23 -19.41
C SER A 338 -27.62 -6.54 -20.13
N GLN A 339 -28.33 -7.62 -19.80
CA GLN A 339 -28.07 -8.96 -20.36
C GLN A 339 -28.29 -9.03 -21.87
N THR A 340 -29.29 -8.30 -22.40
CA THR A 340 -29.48 -8.18 -23.85
C THR A 340 -28.33 -7.45 -24.52
N ALA A 341 -27.85 -6.35 -23.95
CA ALA A 341 -26.70 -5.63 -24.51
C ALA A 341 -25.43 -6.46 -24.46
N LEU A 342 -25.20 -7.19 -23.35
CA LEU A 342 -24.09 -8.14 -23.22
C LEU A 342 -24.08 -9.16 -24.36
N ALA A 343 -25.24 -9.79 -24.61
CA ALA A 343 -25.37 -10.80 -25.65
C ALA A 343 -25.14 -10.23 -27.05
N ASP A 344 -25.81 -9.12 -27.38
CA ASP A 344 -25.71 -8.48 -28.70
C ASP A 344 -24.26 -8.09 -29.01
N ILE A 345 -23.56 -7.44 -28.06
CA ILE A 345 -22.17 -7.02 -28.21
C ILE A 345 -21.25 -8.22 -28.39
N LEU A 346 -21.35 -9.22 -27.52
CA LEU A 346 -20.44 -10.37 -27.57
C LEU A 346 -20.63 -11.21 -28.83
N ILE A 347 -21.86 -11.36 -29.31
CA ILE A 347 -22.14 -12.06 -30.57
C ILE A 347 -21.55 -11.28 -31.76
N GLU A 348 -21.67 -9.95 -31.77
CA GLU A 348 -21.07 -9.10 -32.80
C GLU A 348 -19.53 -9.23 -32.78
N LEU A 349 -18.90 -9.08 -31.61
CA LEU A 349 -17.45 -9.17 -31.46
C LEU A 349 -16.92 -10.56 -31.83
N ALA A 350 -17.58 -11.65 -31.42
CA ALA A 350 -17.17 -13.00 -31.81
C ALA A 350 -17.19 -13.21 -33.33
N GLY A 351 -18.10 -12.53 -34.05
CA GLY A 351 -18.15 -12.54 -35.51
C GLY A 351 -16.99 -11.79 -36.20
N GLU A 352 -16.26 -10.94 -35.47
CA GLU A 352 -15.07 -10.24 -35.95
C GLU A 352 -13.79 -11.10 -35.83
N ILE A 353 -13.83 -12.18 -35.03
CA ILE A 353 -12.69 -13.06 -34.75
C ILE A 353 -12.57 -14.17 -35.81
N ALA A 354 -11.34 -14.47 -36.25
CA ALA A 354 -11.14 -15.55 -37.21
C ALA A 354 -11.28 -16.93 -36.54
N PRO A 355 -11.55 -18.00 -37.32
CA PRO A 355 -11.67 -19.34 -36.73
C PRO A 355 -10.40 -19.75 -36.00
N ASP A 356 -10.59 -20.38 -34.83
CA ASP A 356 -9.53 -20.91 -33.96
C ASP A 356 -8.51 -19.86 -33.43
N ASP A 357 -8.74 -18.56 -33.63
CA ASP A 357 -7.84 -17.49 -33.15
C ASP A 357 -7.79 -17.39 -31.61
N LEU A 358 -8.79 -17.94 -30.90
CA LEU A 358 -8.89 -17.98 -29.45
C LEU A 358 -8.74 -19.40 -28.88
N ASP A 359 -8.10 -20.33 -29.61
CA ASP A 359 -7.80 -21.68 -29.10
C ASP A 359 -6.98 -21.61 -27.80
N GLY A 360 -7.45 -22.32 -26.78
CA GLY A 360 -6.85 -22.31 -25.44
C GLY A 360 -7.31 -21.20 -24.50
N VAL A 361 -8.08 -20.20 -24.98
CA VAL A 361 -8.61 -19.12 -24.14
C VAL A 361 -9.91 -19.54 -23.46
N GLN A 362 -10.04 -19.27 -22.16
CA GLN A 362 -11.27 -19.42 -21.39
C GLN A 362 -12.04 -18.09 -21.32
N ILE A 363 -13.30 -18.10 -21.73
CA ILE A 363 -14.19 -16.93 -21.71
C ILE A 363 -15.30 -17.16 -20.70
N TYR A 364 -15.21 -16.44 -19.58
CA TYR A 364 -16.24 -16.41 -18.56
C TYR A 364 -17.25 -15.31 -18.87
N VAL A 365 -18.55 -15.61 -18.88
CA VAL A 365 -19.58 -14.60 -19.14
C VAL A 365 -20.67 -14.65 -18.08
N ALA A 366 -20.91 -13.51 -17.42
CA ALA A 366 -22.03 -13.31 -16.51
C ALA A 366 -23.35 -13.14 -17.27
N ALA A 367 -23.79 -14.23 -17.90
CA ALA A 367 -24.97 -14.31 -18.75
C ALA A 367 -26.08 -15.13 -18.10
N ASP A 368 -27.32 -14.64 -18.18
CA ASP A 368 -28.50 -15.43 -17.85
C ASP A 368 -28.70 -16.62 -18.82
N ASN A 369 -29.60 -17.52 -18.44
CA ASN A 369 -29.90 -18.73 -19.22
C ASN A 369 -30.62 -18.44 -20.54
N GLU A 370 -31.24 -17.27 -20.71
CA GLU A 370 -31.92 -16.90 -21.95
C GLU A 370 -30.92 -16.55 -23.05
N HIS A 371 -29.80 -15.92 -22.69
CA HIS A 371 -28.81 -15.42 -23.63
C HIS A 371 -27.58 -16.34 -23.78
N SER A 372 -27.26 -17.15 -22.76
CA SER A 372 -26.01 -17.93 -22.69
C SER A 372 -25.78 -18.86 -23.90
N GLU A 373 -26.79 -19.62 -24.34
CA GLU A 373 -26.65 -20.54 -25.49
C GLU A 373 -26.25 -19.82 -26.79
N SER A 374 -26.76 -18.59 -27.00
CA SER A 374 -26.45 -17.82 -28.20
C SER A 374 -25.03 -17.25 -28.17
N ILE A 375 -24.55 -16.86 -26.98
CA ILE A 375 -23.18 -16.37 -26.79
C ILE A 375 -22.20 -17.54 -26.97
N GLU A 376 -22.45 -18.70 -26.35
CA GLU A 376 -21.63 -19.89 -26.52
C GLU A 376 -21.49 -20.28 -28.00
N ALA A 377 -22.61 -20.32 -28.72
CA ALA A 377 -22.61 -20.65 -30.15
C ALA A 377 -21.80 -19.66 -31.00
N ALA A 378 -21.78 -18.37 -30.63
CA ALA A 378 -21.00 -17.37 -31.35
C ALA A 378 -19.50 -17.57 -31.15
N PHE A 379 -19.06 -17.89 -29.92
CA PHE A 379 -17.65 -18.14 -29.62
C PHE A 379 -17.16 -19.55 -30.02
N GLN A 380 -18.05 -20.52 -30.26
CA GLN A 380 -17.63 -21.87 -30.64
C GLN A 380 -16.71 -21.91 -31.87
N TYR A 381 -16.91 -21.00 -32.83
CA TYR A 381 -16.10 -20.94 -34.05
C TYR A 381 -14.70 -20.36 -33.82
N THR A 382 -14.50 -19.58 -32.76
CA THR A 382 -13.21 -18.93 -32.45
C THR A 382 -12.23 -19.87 -31.75
N GLY A 383 -12.67 -21.05 -31.31
CA GLY A 383 -11.85 -22.00 -30.54
C GLY A 383 -11.84 -21.76 -29.02
N ALA A 384 -12.46 -20.68 -28.54
CA ALA A 384 -12.53 -20.37 -27.11
C ALA A 384 -13.37 -21.38 -26.32
N GLN A 385 -13.00 -21.60 -25.05
CA GLN A 385 -13.79 -22.36 -24.09
C GLN A 385 -14.75 -21.42 -23.35
N TYR A 386 -16.05 -21.60 -23.55
CA TYR A 386 -17.07 -20.77 -22.91
C TYR A 386 -17.46 -21.31 -21.53
N VAL A 387 -17.53 -20.42 -20.53
CA VAL A 387 -18.01 -20.71 -19.18
C VAL A 387 -19.08 -19.70 -18.77
N GLN A 388 -20.31 -20.17 -18.54
CA GLN A 388 -21.39 -19.34 -18.03
C GLN A 388 -21.24 -19.11 -16.52
N LEU A 389 -21.32 -17.84 -16.12
CA LEU A 389 -21.51 -17.41 -14.73
C LEU A 389 -22.96 -16.94 -14.54
N ASP A 390 -23.90 -17.85 -14.31
CA ASP A 390 -25.34 -17.52 -14.17
C ASP A 390 -25.56 -16.53 -13.01
N PRO A 391 -25.96 -15.25 -13.28
CA PRO A 391 -26.17 -14.25 -12.24
C PRO A 391 -27.26 -14.61 -11.22
N ALA A 392 -28.17 -15.53 -11.56
CA ALA A 392 -29.23 -15.99 -10.67
C ALA A 392 -28.76 -17.08 -9.70
N ARG A 393 -27.52 -17.56 -9.83
CA ARG A 393 -26.96 -18.65 -9.03
C ARG A 393 -25.86 -18.15 -8.11
N GLU A 394 -25.99 -18.50 -6.83
CA GLU A 394 -24.94 -18.27 -5.84
C GLU A 394 -23.67 -19.09 -6.16
N ILE A 395 -22.50 -18.45 -6.01
CA ILE A 395 -21.19 -19.10 -6.15
C ILE A 395 -20.58 -19.28 -4.75
N GLU A 396 -20.50 -20.52 -4.30
CA GLU A 396 -19.91 -20.88 -3.00
C GLU A 396 -18.41 -20.51 -2.91
N GLN A 397 -17.93 -20.21 -1.71
CA GLN A 397 -16.50 -19.97 -1.50
C GLN A 397 -15.71 -21.30 -1.55
N ARG A 398 -14.48 -21.24 -2.07
CA ARG A 398 -13.57 -22.40 -2.09
C ARG A 398 -13.15 -22.83 -0.69
N PRO A 399 -13.25 -24.11 -0.33
CA PRO A 399 -12.67 -24.63 0.90
C PRO A 399 -11.19 -24.29 1.08
N GLU A 400 -10.42 -24.30 -0.01
CA GLU A 400 -8.99 -23.99 -0.03
C GLU A 400 -8.73 -22.53 0.39
N ARG A 401 -9.54 -21.59 -0.08
CA ARG A 401 -9.47 -20.15 0.26
C ARG A 401 -9.91 -19.84 1.69
N MET A 402 -10.62 -20.75 2.35
CA MET A 402 -11.03 -20.57 3.75
C MET A 402 -9.95 -20.96 4.77
N THR A 403 -8.88 -21.64 4.34
CA THR A 403 -7.72 -21.94 5.20
C THR A 403 -6.89 -20.68 5.47
N ALA A 404 -6.05 -20.68 6.51
CA ALA A 404 -5.18 -19.53 6.80
C ALA A 404 -4.23 -19.21 5.63
N GLU A 405 -3.64 -20.24 5.01
CA GLU A 405 -2.79 -20.09 3.84
C GLU A 405 -3.58 -19.59 2.62
N GLY A 406 -4.78 -20.14 2.39
CA GLY A 406 -5.65 -19.68 1.31
C GLY A 406 -6.12 -18.24 1.48
N ARG A 407 -6.39 -17.79 2.71
CA ARG A 407 -6.71 -16.39 3.03
C ARG A 407 -5.52 -15.48 2.77
N ALA A 408 -4.32 -15.89 3.17
CA ALA A 408 -3.10 -15.12 2.90
C ALA A 408 -2.87 -14.95 1.39
N ARG A 409 -3.01 -16.03 0.60
CA ARG A 409 -2.90 -15.98 -0.87
C ARG A 409 -4.01 -15.12 -1.51
N ALA A 410 -5.24 -15.21 -1.00
CA ALA A 410 -6.33 -14.37 -1.48
C ALA A 410 -6.06 -12.88 -1.23
N ALA A 411 -5.47 -12.54 -0.08
CA ALA A 411 -5.05 -11.16 0.22
C ALA A 411 -3.90 -10.69 -0.70
N GLU A 412 -2.94 -11.56 -0.99
CA GLU A 412 -1.85 -11.30 -1.93
C GLU A 412 -2.37 -11.03 -3.35
N GLN A 413 -3.27 -11.86 -3.87
CA GLN A 413 -3.89 -11.64 -5.18
C GLN A 413 -4.72 -10.34 -5.23
N MET A 414 -5.43 -10.01 -4.15
CA MET A 414 -6.15 -8.75 -4.06
C MET A 414 -5.18 -7.57 -4.14
N MET A 415 -4.00 -7.68 -3.50
CA MET A 415 -2.93 -6.69 -3.58
C MET A 415 -2.41 -6.54 -5.01
N GLU A 416 -2.11 -7.66 -5.66
CA GLU A 416 -1.59 -7.69 -7.03
C GLU A 416 -2.60 -7.09 -8.03
N ALA A 417 -3.89 -7.43 -7.89
CA ALA A 417 -4.95 -6.86 -8.71
C ALA A 417 -5.07 -5.34 -8.53
N ILE A 418 -5.00 -4.85 -7.29
CA ILE A 418 -5.01 -3.39 -7.01
C ILE A 418 -3.79 -2.71 -7.63
N MET A 419 -2.60 -3.31 -7.53
CA MET A 419 -1.38 -2.76 -8.11
C MET A 419 -1.41 -2.76 -9.64
N GLY A 420 -1.92 -3.83 -10.25
CA GLY A 420 -2.08 -3.92 -11.71
C GLY A 420 -3.09 -2.91 -12.26
N GLU A 421 -4.22 -2.69 -11.56
CA GLU A 421 -5.16 -1.62 -11.92
C GLU A 421 -4.51 -0.24 -11.81
N LEU A 422 -3.67 -0.02 -10.80
CA LEU A 422 -2.95 1.25 -10.62
C LEU A 422 -1.98 1.52 -11.78
N ASP A 423 -1.22 0.51 -12.22
CA ASP A 423 -0.29 0.63 -13.34
C ASP A 423 -1.04 0.87 -14.67
N ALA A 424 -2.15 0.16 -14.91
CA ALA A 424 -2.98 0.36 -16.10
C ALA A 424 -3.57 1.78 -16.16
N MET A 425 -4.01 2.33 -15.02
CA MET A 425 -4.49 3.71 -14.92
C MET A 425 -3.38 4.74 -15.15
N VAL A 426 -2.15 4.46 -14.71
CA VAL A 426 -0.99 5.34 -14.96
C VAL A 426 -0.66 5.38 -16.46
N ASP A 427 -0.73 4.23 -17.14
CA ASP A 427 -0.49 4.14 -18.58
C ASP A 427 -1.60 4.81 -19.41
N GLU A 428 -2.87 4.70 -19.00
CA GLU A 428 -4.01 5.37 -19.65
C GLU A 428 -3.85 6.90 -19.60
N VAL A 429 -3.45 7.45 -18.44
CA VAL A 429 -3.18 8.89 -18.28
C VAL A 429 -1.94 9.34 -19.08
N ALA A 430 -0.95 8.47 -19.25
CA ALA A 430 0.25 8.77 -20.04
C ALA A 430 0.00 8.79 -21.57
N HIS A 431 -1.06 8.13 -22.04
CA HIS A 431 -1.42 8.05 -23.47
C HIS A 431 -2.43 9.12 -23.91
N GLU A 432 -3.02 9.87 -22.98
CA GLU A 432 -3.87 11.03 -23.27
C GLU A 432 -3.11 12.38 -23.39
N GLU A 433 -1.78 12.40 -23.23
CA GLU A 433 -0.88 13.56 -23.51
C GLU A 433 -0.18 13.51 -24.87
#